data_AF-A0A842JM69-F1
#
_entry.id   AF-A0A842JM69-F1
#
_cell.length_a   1.000
_cell.length_b   1.000
_cell.length_c   1.000
_cell.angle_alpha   90.00
_cell.angle_beta   90.00
_cell.angle_gamma   90.00
#
_symmetry.space_group_name_H-M   'P 1'
#
loop_
_entity.id
_entity.type
_entity.pdbx_description
1 polymer ?
#
loop_
_entity_poly.entity_id
_entity_poly.type
_entity_poly.pdbx_seq_one_letter_code
_entity_poly.pdbx_strand_id
1 'polypeptide(L)' 'MVAALEHTRPRTGIKSQQVFIRTAIDQLCTKLETQYNNGEPFPAPADEIAI' A
#
# COMPACT_ATOMS: atom_id res chain seq x y z
N MET A 1 14.49 0.12 -3.47
CA MET A 1 13.66 0.72 -2.39
C MET A 1 14.21 2.03 -1.84
N VAL A 2 15.47 2.10 -1.40
CA VAL A 2 16.07 3.34 -0.83
C VAL A 2 15.96 4.55 -1.78
N ALA A 3 16.27 4.38 -3.07
CA ALA A 3 16.14 5.45 -4.07
C ALA A 3 14.70 5.98 -4.23
N ALA A 4 13.69 5.11 -4.08
CA ALA A 4 12.29 5.51 -4.15
C ALA A 4 11.85 6.30 -2.90
N LEU A 5 12.36 5.91 -1.72
CA LEU A 5 12.14 6.66 -0.48
C LEU A 5 12.77 8.06 -0.57
N GLU A 6 14.03 8.16 -1.02
CA GLU A 6 14.72 9.44 -1.16
C GLU A 6 14.04 10.36 -2.18
N HIS A 7 13.61 9.82 -3.31
CA HIS A 7 12.91 10.58 -4.35
C HIS A 7 11.56 11.14 -3.87
N THR A 8 10.84 10.38 -3.05
CA THR A 8 9.48 10.74 -2.59
C THR A 8 9.48 11.54 -1.28
N ARG A 9 10.54 11.43 -0.47
CA ARG A 9 10.67 12.09 0.84
C ARG A 9 10.33 13.59 0.84
N PRO A 10 10.70 14.41 -0.16
CA PRO A 10 10.34 15.83 -0.17
C PRO A 10 8.83 16.09 -0.25
N ARG A 11 8.06 15.16 -0.81
CA ARG A 11 6.60 15.28 -1.02
C ARG A 11 5.79 14.54 0.03
N THR A 12 6.31 13.43 0.55
CA THR A 12 5.60 12.58 1.51
C THR A 12 6.01 12.85 2.96
N GLY A 13 7.20 13.42 3.20
CA GLY A 13 7.77 13.58 4.54
C GLY A 13 8.19 12.27 5.23
N ILE A 14 7.97 11.12 4.59
CA ILE A 14 8.24 9.80 5.17
C ILE A 14 9.74 9.51 5.16
N LYS A 15 10.29 9.19 6.34
CA LYS A 15 11.73 8.91 6.52
C LYS A 15 12.05 7.44 6.82
N SER A 16 11.04 6.66 7.20
CA SER A 16 11.18 5.23 7.47
C SER A 16 10.73 4.42 6.26
N GLN A 17 11.58 3.50 5.80
CA GLN A 17 11.25 2.59 4.71
C GLN A 17 10.01 1.73 5.04
N GLN A 18 9.87 1.26 6.29
CA GLN A 18 8.70 0.48 6.68
C GLN A 18 7.41 1.29 6.59
N VAL A 19 7.44 2.53 7.09
CA VAL A 19 6.28 3.44 7.00
C VAL A 19 5.93 3.70 5.54
N PHE A 20 6.94 3.96 4.70
CA PHE A 20 6.72 4.19 3.28
C PHE A 20 6.06 3.00 2.59
N ILE A 21 6.53 1.78 2.85
CA ILE A 21 5.96 0.56 2.27
C ILE A 21 4.51 0.39 2.71
N ARG A 22 4.22 0.51 4.02
CA ARG A 22 2.85 0.36 4.54
C ARG A 22 1.90 1.37 3.91
N THR A 23 2.28 2.65 3.92
CA THR A 23 1.47 3.70 3.30
C THR A 23 1.25 3.48 1.80
N ALA A 24 2.27 3.03 1.07
CA ALA A 24 2.14 2.76 -0.36
C ALA A 24 1.22 1.56 -0.64
N ILE A 25 1.29 0.50 0.18
CA ILE A 25 0.39 -0.66 0.10
C ILE A 25 -1.05 -0.22 0.40
N ASP A 26 -1.27 0.52 1.48
CA ASP A 26 -2.61 1.00 1.85
C ASP A 26 -3.24 1.84 0.74
N GLN A 27 -2.47 2.79 0.19
CA GLN A 27 -2.93 3.62 -0.94
C GLN A 27 -3.24 2.79 -2.18
N LEU A 28 -2.45 1.76 -2.45
CA LEU A 28 -2.70 0.87 -3.58
C LEU A 28 -3.97 0.05 -3.35
N CYS A 29 -4.17 -0.52 -2.16
CA CYS A 29 -5.38 -1.26 -1.80
C CYS A 29 -6.63 -0.38 -1.97
N THR A 30 -6.64 0.82 -1.39
CA THR A 30 -7.78 1.76 -1.53
C THR A 30 -8.07 2.10 -2.98
N LYS A 31 -7.03 2.31 -3.81
CA LYS A 31 -7.21 2.57 -5.23
C LYS A 31 -7.85 1.39 -5.95
N LEU A 32 -7.39 0.17 -5.66
CA LEU A 32 -7.95 -1.04 -6.28
C LEU A 32 -9.38 -1.31 -5.82
N GLU A 33 -9.68 -1.12 -4.54
CA GLU A 33 -11.03 -1.26 -3.99
C GLU A 33 -12.00 -0.25 -4.63
N THR A 34 -11.56 1.00 -4.79
CA THR A 34 -12.33 2.04 -5.51
C THR A 34 -12.58 1.65 -6.96
N GLN A 35 -11.58 1.10 -7.64
CA GLN A 35 -11.67 0.78 -9.07
C GLN A 35 -12.45 -0.50 -9.36
N TYR A 36 -12.37 -1.49 -8.48
CA TYR A 36 -12.78 -2.86 -8.78
C TYR A 36 -13.73 -3.48 -7.75
N ASN A 37 -13.98 -2.83 -6.62
CA ASN A 37 -14.87 -3.33 -5.58
C ASN A 37 -15.85 -2.26 -5.05
N ASN A 38 -16.28 -1.34 -5.92
CA ASN A 38 -17.21 -0.25 -5.58
C ASN A 38 -16.74 0.65 -4.42
N GLY A 39 -15.44 0.69 -4.12
CA GLY A 39 -14.90 1.40 -2.97
C GLY A 39 -14.98 0.64 -1.64
N GLU A 40 -15.52 -0.58 -1.65
CA GLU A 40 -15.59 -1.43 -0.47
C GLU A 40 -14.30 -2.24 -0.30
N PRO A 41 -13.91 -2.60 0.94
CA PRO A 41 -12.76 -3.47 1.19
C PRO A 41 -12.89 -4.83 0.50
N PHE A 42 -11.80 -5.35 -0.05
CA PHE A 42 -11.82 -6.73 -0.57
C PHE A 42 -12.11 -7.72 0.56
N PRO A 43 -12.84 -8.82 0.30
CA PRO A 43 -13.01 -9.88 1.29
C PRO A 43 -11.66 -10.44 1.68
N ALA A 44 -11.53 -10.85 2.95
CA ALA A 44 -10.36 -11.57 3.39
C ALA A 44 -10.16 -12.81 2.49
N PRO A 45 -8.90 -13.17 2.15
CA PRO A 45 -8.64 -14.41 1.45
C PRO A 45 -9.34 -15.58 2.18
N ALA A 46 -9.99 -16.48 1.45
CA ALA A 46 -10.43 -17.74 2.04
C ALA A 46 -9.18 -18.46 2.61
N ASP A 47 -9.32 -19.07 3.78
CA ASP A 47 -8.21 -19.51 4.63
C ASP A 47 -7.04 -20.18 3.88
N GLU A 48 -5.84 -19.80 4.32
CA GLU A 48 -4.52 -20.38 4.06
C GLU A 48 -4.06 -20.49 2.60
N ILE A 49 -3.45 -19.42 2.09
CA ILE A 49 -2.30 -19.60 1.20
C ILE A 49 -1.18 -20.16 2.10
N ALA A 50 -1.03 -21.48 2.12
CA ALA A 50 0.16 -22.12 2.64
C ALA A 50 1.37 -21.67 1.79
N ILE A 51 2.21 -20.80 2.36
CA ILE A 51 3.48 -20.36 1.77
C ILE A 51 4.61 -21.23 2.32
#